data_AF-A0AAN8JTR3-F1
#
_entry.id   AF-A0AAN8JTR3-F1
#
_cell.length_a   1.000
_cell.length_b   1.000
_cell.length_c   1.000
_cell.angle_alpha   90.00
_cell.angle_beta   90.00
_cell.angle_gamma   90.00
#
_symmetry.space_group_name_H-M   'P 1'
#
loop_
_entity.id
_entity.type
_entity.pdbx_description
1 polymer ?
#
loop_
_entity_poly.entity_id
_entity_poly.type
_entity_poly.pdbx_seq_one_letter_code
_entity_poly.pdbx_strand_id
1 'polypeptide(L)'
;MRGLPQLQLIARRGLATKAVKAKPAGVYPAAEGYKHIQQLQNVFTKEDGLLVWQKRGATDTVMYNISMGIMLLGCIPAALVIYKLSFPQKK
;
A
#
# COMPACT_ATOMS: atom_id res chain seq x y z
N MET A 1 54.42 -8.09 -26.03
CA MET A 1 53.66 -8.16 -24.76
C MET A 1 53.65 -6.79 -24.11
N ARG A 2 52.49 -6.13 -23.98
CA ARG A 2 52.20 -5.05 -23.02
C ARG A 2 50.69 -4.77 -23.07
N GLY A 3 49.98 -5.30 -22.07
CA GLY A 3 48.52 -5.29 -21.99
C GLY A 3 47.95 -3.91 -21.72
N LEU A 4 46.86 -3.59 -22.42
CA LEU A 4 46.00 -2.44 -22.14
C LEU A 4 45.28 -2.66 -20.80
N PRO A 5 45.28 -1.69 -19.86
CA PRO A 5 44.53 -1.82 -18.62
C PRO A 5 43.02 -1.61 -18.91
N GLN A 6 42.27 -2.70 -18.97
CA GLN A 6 40.81 -2.73 -19.03
C GLN A 6 40.09 -2.12 -17.81
N LEU A 7 40.83 -1.58 -16.84
CA LEU A 7 40.29 -1.11 -15.56
C LEU A 7 39.61 0.27 -15.62
N GLN A 8 39.68 1.00 -16.73
CA GLN A 8 39.03 2.32 -16.81
C GLN A 8 37.57 2.30 -17.31
N LEU A 9 37.10 1.18 -17.87
CA LEU A 9 35.73 1.10 -18.42
C LEU A 9 34.67 0.81 -17.34
N ILE A 10 35.07 0.26 -16.19
CA ILE A 10 34.14 -0.14 -15.12
C ILE A 10 33.75 1.04 -14.21
N ALA A 11 34.55 2.11 -14.19
CA ALA A 11 34.30 3.29 -13.32
C ALA A 11 33.19 4.24 -13.83
N ARG A 12 32.59 3.99 -15.00
CA ARG A 12 31.58 4.89 -15.60
C ARG A 12 30.13 4.46 -15.41
N ARG A 13 29.86 3.34 -14.73
CA ARG A 13 28.50 2.92 -14.33
C ARG A 13 28.12 3.47 -12.94
N GLY A 14 28.48 4.72 -12.68
CA GLY A 14 27.84 5.47 -11.60
C GLY A 14 26.38 5.68 -11.97
N LEU A 15 25.49 5.08 -11.18
CA LEU A 15 24.05 5.25 -11.24
C LEU A 15 23.69 6.72 -11.47
N ALA A 16 23.24 7.04 -12.68
CA ALA A 16 22.57 8.30 -12.96
C ALA A 16 21.17 8.22 -12.35
N THR A 17 21.06 8.38 -11.02
CA THR A 17 19.82 8.83 -10.42
C THR A 17 19.58 10.24 -10.92
N LYS A 18 18.74 10.38 -11.96
CA LYS A 18 18.23 11.68 -12.37
C LYS A 18 17.52 12.27 -11.15
N ALA A 19 18.14 13.24 -10.49
CA ALA A 19 17.44 14.13 -9.59
C ALA A 19 16.39 14.86 -10.44
N VAL A 20 15.15 14.36 -10.42
CA VAL A 20 14.01 15.06 -11.01
C VAL A 20 13.88 16.36 -10.22
N LYS A 21 14.22 17.50 -10.84
CA LYS A 21 13.89 18.81 -10.28
C LYS A 21 12.40 18.78 -9.92
N ALA A 22 12.09 18.94 -8.64
CA ALA A 22 10.71 19.07 -8.21
C ALA A 22 10.06 20.18 -9.04
N LYS A 23 8.97 19.86 -9.77
CA LYS A 23 8.19 20.87 -10.47
C LYS A 23 7.76 21.91 -9.44
N PRO A 24 7.80 23.21 -9.77
CA PRO A 24 7.29 24.22 -8.86
C PRO A 24 5.85 23.87 -8.51
N ALA A 25 5.55 23.79 -7.21
CA ALA A 25 4.19 23.54 -6.75
C ALA A 25 3.28 24.61 -7.37
N GLY A 26 2.19 24.18 -8.01
CA GLY A 26 1.19 25.09 -8.56
C GLY A 26 0.56 25.96 -7.46
N VAL A 27 -0.25 26.94 -7.86
CA VAL A 27 -0.99 27.78 -6.89
C VAL A 27 -1.90 26.89 -6.05
N TYR A 28 -1.73 26.93 -4.72
CA TYR A 28 -2.60 26.20 -3.80
C TYR A 28 -3.22 27.14 -2.75
N PRO A 29 -4.44 26.86 -2.26
CA PRO A 29 -5.09 27.67 -1.23
C PRO A 29 -4.30 27.68 0.08
N ALA A 30 -4.11 28.87 0.68
CA ALA A 30 -3.42 29.02 1.97
C ALA A 30 -4.30 28.67 3.19
N ALA A 31 -5.54 28.23 2.98
CA ALA A 31 -6.47 27.90 4.06
C ALA A 31 -5.96 26.73 4.91
N GLU A 32 -6.21 26.76 6.22
CA GLU A 32 -5.71 25.73 7.16
C GLU A 32 -6.23 24.33 6.83
N GLY A 33 -7.47 24.20 6.35
CA GLY A 33 -8.04 22.93 5.91
C GLY A 33 -7.29 22.31 4.72
N TYR A 34 -6.62 23.12 3.89
CA TYR A 34 -5.85 22.62 2.75
C TYR A 34 -4.54 21.95 3.18
N LYS A 35 -3.96 22.37 4.32
CA LYS A 35 -2.75 21.72 4.88
C LYS A 35 -3.02 20.25 5.22
N HIS A 36 -4.22 19.93 5.70
CA HIS A 36 -4.60 18.55 5.98
C HIS A 36 -4.66 17.70 4.71
N ILE A 37 -5.17 18.28 3.61
CA ILE A 37 -5.21 17.61 2.31
C ILE A 37 -3.79 17.32 1.80
N GLN A 38 -2.86 18.27 1.93
CA GLN A 38 -1.45 18.06 1.57
C GLN A 38 -0.80 16.95 2.41
N GLN A 39 -1.10 16.89 3.71
CA GLN A 39 -0.62 15.81 4.57
C GLN A 39 -1.15 14.44 4.12
N LEU A 40 -2.44 14.35 3.78
CA LEU A 40 -3.03 13.13 3.23
C LEU A 40 -2.39 12.75 1.90
N GLN A 41 -2.20 13.71 0.98
CA GLN A 41 -1.50 13.46 -0.29
C GLN A 41 -0.10 12.91 -0.06
N ASN A 42 0.66 13.48 0.88
CA ASN A 42 1.98 12.97 1.22
C ASN A 42 1.93 11.53 1.75
N VAL A 43 0.97 11.20 2.62
CA VAL A 43 0.78 9.84 3.13
C VAL A 43 0.41 8.88 2.00
N PHE A 44 -0.53 9.26 1.12
CA PHE A 44 -1.05 8.38 0.06
C PHE A 44 -0.14 8.27 -1.17
N THR A 45 0.76 9.22 -1.40
CA THR A 45 1.72 9.20 -2.51
C THR A 45 3.11 8.69 -2.10
N LYS A 46 3.38 8.52 -0.81
CA LYS A 46 4.65 7.93 -0.33
C LYS A 46 4.87 6.52 -0.91
N GLU A 47 6.05 6.29 -1.48
CA GLU A 47 6.45 5.01 -2.10
C GLU A 47 6.92 4.00 -1.06
N ASP A 48 6.02 3.54 -0.19
CA ASP A 48 6.34 2.56 0.85
C ASP A 48 6.12 1.10 0.39
N GLY A 49 5.57 0.89 -0.81
CA GLY A 49 5.17 -0.45 -1.31
C GLY A 49 3.92 -1.04 -0.66
N LEU A 50 3.30 -0.33 0.30
CA LEU A 50 2.04 -0.74 0.91
C LEU A 50 0.85 -0.51 -0.04
N LEU A 51 -0.16 -1.38 0.09
CA LEU A 51 -1.43 -1.23 -0.63
C LEU A 51 -2.20 0.01 -0.13
N VAL A 52 -3.06 0.56 -0.98
CA VAL A 52 -3.84 1.77 -0.68
C VAL A 52 -4.65 1.64 0.61
N TRP A 53 -5.21 0.46 0.88
CA TRP A 53 -6.01 0.19 2.07
C TRP A 53 -5.19 -0.03 3.35
N GLN A 54 -3.86 -0.17 3.27
CA GLN A 54 -2.97 -0.36 4.44
C GLN A 54 -2.23 0.93 4.81
N LYS A 55 -2.45 2.01 4.05
CA LYS A 55 -1.54 3.16 3.99
C LYS A 55 -1.57 4.03 5.24
N ARG A 56 -2.65 3.98 6.04
CA ARG A 56 -2.75 4.66 7.34
C ARG A 56 -2.24 3.79 8.49
N GLY A 57 -1.62 2.64 8.19
CA GLY A 57 -0.93 1.80 9.15
C GLY A 57 -1.88 1.13 10.13
N ALA A 58 -1.63 1.30 11.43
CA ALA A 58 -2.30 0.55 12.50
C ALA A 58 -3.83 0.70 12.49
N THR A 59 -4.36 1.88 12.15
CA THR A 59 -5.80 2.11 12.09
C THR A 59 -6.48 1.25 11.04
N ASP A 60 -5.88 1.15 9.85
CA ASP A 60 -6.43 0.36 8.75
C ASP A 60 -6.37 -1.14 9.08
N THR A 61 -5.27 -1.60 9.69
CA THR A 61 -5.10 -2.99 10.11
C THR A 61 -6.16 -3.42 11.14
N VAL A 62 -6.48 -2.56 12.12
CA VAL A 62 -7.52 -2.86 13.12
C VAL A 62 -8.89 -2.98 12.45
N MET A 63 -9.24 -2.04 11.56
CA MET A 63 -10.52 -2.08 10.84
C MET A 63 -10.63 -3.32 9.93
N TYR A 64 -9.53 -3.69 9.26
CA TYR A 64 -9.48 -4.90 8.45
C TYR A 64 -9.70 -6.16 9.30
N ASN A 65 -9.00 -6.29 10.43
CA ASN A 65 -9.14 -7.45 11.31
C ASN A 65 -10.54 -7.57 11.91
N ILE A 66 -11.17 -6.44 12.29
CA ILE A 66 -12.56 -6.43 12.76
C ILE A 66 -13.50 -6.90 11.66
N SER A 67 -13.36 -6.36 10.44
CA SER A 67 -14.21 -6.73 9.30
C SER A 67 -14.07 -8.22 8.97
N MET A 68 -12.84 -8.74 8.99
CA MET A 68 -12.57 -10.16 8.77
C MET A 68 -13.16 -11.03 9.88
N GLY A 69 -13.06 -10.59 11.14
CA GLY A 69 -13.66 -11.28 12.28
C GLY A 69 -15.18 -11.39 12.16
N ILE A 70 -15.86 -10.30 11.81
CA ILE A 70 -17.32 -10.29 11.62
C ILE A 70 -17.72 -11.20 10.46
N MET A 71 -17.01 -11.15 9.34
CA MET A 71 -17.25 -12.05 8.20
C MET A 71 -17.16 -13.52 8.60
N LEU A 72 -16.07 -13.91 9.29
CA LEU A 72 -15.87 -15.30 9.70
C LEU A 72 -16.96 -15.75 10.69
N LEU A 73 -17.33 -14.89 11.65
CA LEU A 73 -18.41 -15.15 12.59
C LEU A 73 -19.78 -15.29 11.91
N GLY A 74 -20.03 -14.59 10.80
CA GLY A 74 -21.25 -14.73 10.01
C GLY A 74 -21.27 -15.96 9.10
N CYS A 75 -20.12 -16.33 8.52
CA CYS A 75 -20.00 -17.48 7.62
C CYS A 75 -20.25 -18.82 8.32
N ILE A 76 -19.84 -18.97 9.58
CA ILE A 76 -20.03 -20.22 10.36
C ILE A 76 -21.51 -20.60 10.51
N PRO A 77 -22.39 -19.76 11.10
CA PRO A 77 -23.80 -20.09 11.25
C PRO A 77 -24.49 -20.19 9.88
N ALA A 78 -24.09 -19.40 8.88
CA ALA A 78 -24.61 -19.52 7.53
C ALA A 78 -24.33 -20.92 6.94
N ALA A 79 -23.09 -21.41 7.06
CA ALA A 79 -22.71 -22.75 6.62
C ALA A 79 -23.47 -23.85 7.39
N LEU A 80 -23.66 -23.69 8.71
CA LEU A 80 -24.43 -24.64 9.52
C LEU A 80 -25.91 -24.69 9.10
N VAL A 81 -26.51 -23.54 8.80
CA VAL A 81 -27.89 -23.47 8.30
C VAL A 81 -28.00 -24.14 6.94
N ILE A 82 -27.09 -23.82 6.02
CA ILE A 82 -27.03 -24.46 4.70
C ILE A 82 -26.89 -25.98 4.84
N TYR A 83 -26.02 -26.46 5.74
CA TYR A 83 -25.83 -27.89 5.98
C TYR A 83 -27.13 -28.57 6.48
N LYS A 84 -27.81 -27.96 7.45
CA LYS A 84 -29.08 -28.48 7.98
C LYS A 84 -30.20 -28.50 6.93
N LEU A 85 -30.21 -27.54 6.01
CA LEU A 85 -31.19 -27.48 4.93
C LEU A 85 -30.87 -28.48 3.81
N SER A 86 -29.60 -28.65 3.47
CA SER A 86 -29.15 -29.60 2.43
C SER A 86 -29.31 -31.05 2.87
N PHE A 87 -29.08 -31.35 4.15
CA PHE A 87 -29.21 -32.69 4.71
C PHE A 87 -30.22 -32.67 5.86
N PRO A 88 -31.53 -32.72 5.54
CA PRO A 88 -32.56 -32.80 6.58
C PRO A 88 -32.34 -34.05 7.41
N GLN A 89 -32.06 -33.86 8.70
CA GLN A 89 -31.95 -34.96 9.63
C GLN A 89 -33.34 -35.61 9.77
N LYS A 90 -33.44 -36.89 9.42
CA LYS A 90 -34.66 -37.65 9.68
C LYS A 90 -34.84 -37.70 11.20
N LYS A 91 -35.99 -37.23 11.66
CA LYS A 91 -36.45 -37.44 13.04
C LYS A 91 -36.65 -38.92 13.29
#